data_AF-A0A946QRC9-F1
#
_entry.id   AF-A0A946QRC9-F1
#
_cell.length_a   1.000
_cell.length_b   1.000
_cell.length_c   1.000
_cell.angle_alpha   90.00
_cell.angle_beta   90.00
_cell.angle_gamma   90.00
#
_symmetry.space_group_name_H-M   'P 1'
#
loop_
_entity.id
_entity.type
_entity.pdbx_description
1 polymer ?
#
loop_
_entity_poly.entity_id
_entity_poly.type
_entity_poly.pdbx_seq_one_letter_code
_entity_poly.pdbx_strand_id
1 'polypeptide(L)'
;MKTIKQILFVIFFISIVNNVHSSENVKVRGDTIRIRFENCLLEVATFDLKINSLKEAGIQSKINELLSELKRIEIVEPANGEKICISWSGFIGGIEQEFKKLELSSVNDEKKSLVISEGNLLEKDFGNVVLEIEDKNYLIRLFLDNLEDAGIVNSTEFIEKIFAADGEIPKNRKKVNGWLIENQSGSYNSYFLNEIPPLTLDMIELNAGVGAGWIHNQFISSFNFRLGFAFAKKGILKNKYFTDYEILYDFMQAHLNSGFKEFNGFLSVGYEKNFSLDPNKPSWYGISVGYLVFRENEFFEKNTFKIAVHKQINNSITLKPEIYFNDFFKNGSPGLRIQVAF
;
A
#
# COMPACT_ATOMS: atom_id res chain seq x y z
N MET A 1 31.93 6.31 -24.94
CA MET A 1 30.47 6.03 -25.11
C MET A 1 29.97 4.75 -24.44
N LYS A 2 30.73 3.65 -24.32
CA LYS A 2 30.27 2.42 -23.62
C LYS A 2 29.96 2.63 -22.12
N THR A 3 30.74 3.45 -21.44
CA THR A 3 30.63 3.71 -19.99
C THR A 3 29.36 4.46 -19.58
N ILE A 4 28.92 5.47 -20.35
CA ILE A 4 27.69 6.24 -20.03
C ILE A 4 26.44 5.37 -20.22
N LYS A 5 26.40 4.52 -21.27
CA LYS A 5 25.31 3.56 -21.48
C LYS A 5 25.21 2.56 -20.33
N GLN A 6 26.35 2.06 -19.83
CA GLN A 6 26.40 1.16 -18.68
C GLN A 6 25.96 1.84 -17.37
N ILE A 7 26.41 3.08 -17.12
CA ILE A 7 26.02 3.83 -15.91
C ILE A 7 24.51 4.11 -15.90
N LEU A 8 23.91 4.49 -17.04
CA LEU A 8 22.46 4.74 -17.12
C LEU A 8 21.65 3.45 -17.02
N PHE A 9 22.14 2.33 -17.55
CA PHE A 9 21.52 1.02 -17.36
C PHE A 9 21.59 0.55 -15.91
N VAL A 10 22.68 0.87 -15.22
CA VAL A 10 22.86 0.63 -13.78
C VAL A 10 21.95 1.55 -12.95
N ILE A 11 21.81 2.83 -13.28
CA ILE A 11 20.87 3.74 -12.61
C ILE A 11 19.43 3.28 -12.84
N PHE A 12 19.09 2.84 -14.05
CA PHE A 12 17.79 2.24 -14.37
C PHE A 12 17.50 1.02 -13.48
N PHE A 13 18.44 0.09 -13.36
CA PHE A 13 18.30 -1.07 -12.48
C PHE A 13 18.29 -0.71 -10.98
N ILE A 14 19.18 0.18 -10.53
CA ILE A 14 19.24 0.65 -9.14
C ILE A 14 17.95 1.37 -8.74
N SER A 15 17.34 2.13 -9.65
CA SER A 15 16.07 2.82 -9.39
C SER A 15 14.90 1.83 -9.18
N ILE A 16 14.96 0.66 -9.83
CA ILE A 16 14.02 -0.46 -9.63
C ILE A 16 14.30 -1.19 -8.30
N VAL A 17 15.58 -1.38 -7.93
CA VAL A 17 15.98 -2.23 -6.79
C VAL A 17 15.93 -1.50 -5.43
N ASN A 18 16.32 -0.22 -5.35
CA ASN A 18 16.64 0.40 -4.06
C ASN A 18 15.50 1.11 -3.31
N ASN A 19 14.23 0.98 -3.70
CA ASN A 19 13.16 1.77 -3.06
C ASN A 19 11.94 0.97 -2.57
N VAL A 20 12.08 -0.34 -2.38
CA VAL A 20 10.99 -1.19 -1.87
C VAL A 20 10.75 -1.02 -0.35
N HIS A 21 11.55 -0.21 0.35
CA HIS A 21 11.40 0.01 1.79
C HIS A 21 10.83 1.39 2.09
N SER A 22 9.51 1.43 2.24
CA SER A 22 8.77 2.57 2.76
C SER A 22 8.54 2.35 4.26
N SER A 23 9.16 3.18 5.12
CA SER A 23 8.87 3.22 6.55
C SER A 23 7.59 4.05 6.75
N GLU A 24 6.43 3.41 6.61
CA GLU A 24 5.13 4.06 6.72
C GLU A 24 4.65 4.13 8.18
N ASN A 25 4.29 5.34 8.63
CA ASN A 25 3.75 5.62 9.97
C ASN A 25 2.26 5.29 10.09
N VAL A 26 1.52 5.18 8.97
CA VAL A 26 0.09 4.82 8.95
C VAL A 26 -0.11 3.71 7.93
N LYS A 27 -0.48 2.52 8.40
CA LYS A 27 -0.69 1.35 7.55
C LYS A 27 -2.16 0.99 7.49
N VAL A 28 -2.76 0.97 6.29
CA VAL A 28 -4.16 0.56 6.16
C VAL A 28 -4.25 -0.96 6.04
N ARG A 29 -4.71 -1.59 7.13
CA ARG A 29 -5.05 -3.01 7.16
C ARG A 29 -6.48 -3.18 6.66
N GLY A 30 -6.59 -3.52 5.38
CA GLY A 30 -7.87 -3.62 4.69
C GLY A 30 -8.74 -4.78 5.19
N ASP A 31 -8.13 -5.86 5.66
CA ASP A 31 -8.87 -7.00 6.16
C ASP A 31 -8.88 -7.01 7.69
N THR A 32 -10.02 -7.38 8.28
CA THR A 32 -10.20 -7.49 9.73
C THR A 32 -11.16 -8.62 10.04
N ILE A 33 -10.75 -9.54 10.90
CA ILE A 33 -11.60 -10.59 11.44
C ILE A 33 -11.75 -10.38 12.94
N ARG A 34 -12.96 -10.54 13.43
CA ARG A 34 -13.30 -10.52 14.85
C ARG A 34 -13.82 -11.89 15.24
N ILE A 35 -13.19 -12.53 16.21
CA ILE A 35 -13.57 -13.84 16.72
C ILE A 35 -14.07 -13.65 18.13
N ARG A 36 -15.35 -13.94 18.35
CA ARG A 36 -15.97 -13.87 19.66
C ARG A 36 -15.84 -15.22 20.37
N PHE A 37 -15.19 -15.19 21.52
CA PHE A 37 -15.16 -16.28 22.50
C PHE A 37 -16.08 -15.94 23.66
N GLU A 38 -16.28 -16.89 24.58
CA GLU A 38 -17.13 -16.72 25.77
C GLU A 38 -16.73 -15.47 26.59
N ASN A 39 -15.44 -15.35 26.91
CA ASN A 39 -14.91 -14.30 27.80
C ASN A 39 -13.96 -13.31 27.11
N CYS A 40 -13.78 -13.41 25.79
CA CYS A 40 -12.89 -12.50 25.06
C CYS A 40 -13.35 -12.23 23.64
N LEU A 41 -12.83 -11.16 23.06
CA LEU A 41 -12.98 -10.84 21.65
C LEU A 41 -11.58 -10.67 21.05
N LEU A 42 -11.28 -11.42 20.00
CA LEU A 42 -10.02 -11.33 19.28
C LEU A 42 -10.25 -10.61 17.95
N GLU A 43 -9.64 -9.45 17.76
CA GLU A 43 -9.59 -8.76 16.47
C GLU A 43 -8.22 -8.95 15.84
N VAL A 44 -8.19 -9.43 14.60
CA VAL A 44 -6.98 -9.56 13.79
C VAL A 44 -7.16 -8.78 12.50
N ALA A 45 -6.37 -7.74 12.33
CA ALA A 45 -6.32 -6.97 11.10
C ALA A 45 -5.02 -7.24 10.33
N THR A 46 -5.10 -7.29 9.00
CA THR A 46 -3.94 -7.45 8.11
C THR A 46 -4.18 -6.80 6.75
N PHE A 47 -3.13 -6.70 5.93
CA PHE A 47 -3.19 -6.20 4.56
C PHE A 47 -3.85 -7.21 3.62
N ASP A 48 -3.59 -8.50 3.82
CA ASP A 48 -4.15 -9.55 2.98
C ASP A 48 -4.28 -10.89 3.70
N LEU A 49 -5.49 -11.23 4.18
CA LEU A 49 -5.76 -12.51 4.83
C LEU A 49 -5.51 -13.73 3.92
N LYS A 50 -5.41 -13.51 2.60
CA LYS A 50 -5.01 -14.56 1.63
C LYS A 50 -3.55 -14.96 1.78
N ILE A 51 -2.70 -14.01 2.17
CA ILE A 51 -1.25 -14.16 2.26
C ILE A 51 -0.82 -14.30 3.73
N ASN A 52 -1.54 -13.61 4.62
CA ASN A 52 -1.28 -13.51 6.04
C ASN A 52 -2.44 -14.16 6.79
N SER A 53 -2.44 -15.49 6.87
CA SER A 53 -3.52 -16.24 7.53
C SER A 53 -3.53 -16.02 9.05
N LEU A 54 -4.65 -16.33 9.72
CA LEU A 54 -4.68 -16.28 11.19
C LEU A 54 -3.72 -17.32 11.80
N LYS A 55 -3.49 -18.44 11.10
CA LYS A 55 -2.58 -19.51 11.54
C LYS A 55 -1.14 -19.03 11.60
N GLU A 56 -0.73 -18.23 10.62
CA GLU A 56 0.63 -17.68 10.52
C GLU A 56 0.84 -16.43 11.39
N ALA A 57 -0.23 -15.88 11.97
CA ALA A 57 -0.15 -14.65 12.76
C ALA A 57 0.60 -14.84 14.09
N GLY A 58 0.83 -16.08 14.56
CA GLY A 58 1.56 -16.36 15.80
C GLY A 58 0.90 -15.74 17.03
N ILE A 59 -0.43 -15.65 17.03
CA ILE A 59 -1.25 -14.89 17.99
C ILE A 59 -0.91 -15.26 19.44
N GLN A 60 -0.92 -16.54 19.75
CA GLN A 60 -0.64 -17.04 21.11
C GLN A 60 0.76 -16.62 21.59
N SER A 61 1.80 -16.86 20.79
CA SER A 61 3.18 -16.53 21.17
C SER A 61 3.36 -15.04 21.45
N LYS A 62 2.73 -14.18 20.65
CA LYS A 62 2.82 -12.72 20.78
C LYS A 62 2.11 -12.22 22.04
N ILE A 63 0.90 -12.70 22.29
CA ILE A 63 0.16 -12.33 23.50
C ILE A 63 0.88 -12.82 24.75
N ASN A 64 1.42 -14.04 24.73
CA ASN A 64 2.20 -14.57 25.84
C ASN A 64 3.48 -13.77 26.11
N GLU A 65 4.15 -13.29 25.06
CA GLU A 65 5.27 -12.37 25.22
C GLU A 65 4.84 -11.09 25.94
N LEU A 66 3.76 -10.43 25.48
CA LEU A 66 3.23 -9.23 26.13
C LEU A 66 2.85 -9.50 27.60
N LEU A 67 2.11 -10.57 27.87
CA LEU A 67 1.73 -10.95 29.24
C LEU A 67 2.95 -11.20 30.15
N SER A 68 4.05 -11.73 29.61
CA SER A 68 5.28 -11.94 30.38
C SER A 68 5.94 -10.63 30.82
N GLU A 69 5.85 -9.60 29.98
CA GLU A 69 6.38 -8.26 30.26
C GLU A 69 5.45 -7.49 31.22
N LEU A 70 4.14 -7.69 31.11
CA LEU A 70 3.17 -7.11 32.04
C LEU A 70 3.32 -7.60 33.47
N LYS A 71 3.84 -8.80 33.70
CA LYS A 71 4.15 -9.30 35.07
C LYS A 71 5.15 -8.42 35.83
N ARG A 72 5.88 -7.55 35.13
CA ARG A 72 6.89 -6.64 35.71
C ARG A 72 6.32 -5.26 36.07
N ILE A 73 5.04 -5.03 35.80
CA ILE A 73 4.41 -3.71 35.87
C ILE A 73 3.11 -3.82 36.65
N GLU A 74 2.89 -2.90 37.58
CA GLU A 74 1.62 -2.78 38.28
C GLU A 74 0.62 -2.02 37.41
N ILE A 75 -0.50 -2.67 37.08
CA ILE A 75 -1.58 -2.07 36.30
C ILE A 75 -2.75 -1.84 37.23
N VAL A 76 -3.18 -0.59 37.36
CA VAL A 76 -4.36 -0.22 38.13
C VAL A 76 -5.61 -0.58 37.33
N GLU A 77 -6.62 -1.11 37.99
CA GLU A 77 -7.90 -1.42 37.35
C GLU A 77 -8.56 -0.14 36.79
N PRO A 78 -9.20 -0.23 35.60
CA PRO A 78 -9.90 0.91 35.02
C PRO A 78 -11.06 1.36 35.92
N ALA A 79 -11.29 2.67 36.00
CA ALA A 79 -12.51 3.18 36.62
C ALA A 79 -13.75 2.83 35.78
N ASN A 80 -14.94 2.94 36.35
CA ASN A 80 -16.18 2.61 35.65
C ASN A 80 -16.36 3.49 34.38
N GLY A 81 -16.42 2.86 33.21
CA GLY A 81 -16.51 3.54 31.91
C GLY A 81 -15.16 3.83 31.23
N GLU A 82 -14.05 3.58 31.92
CA GLU A 82 -12.71 3.68 31.33
C GLU A 82 -12.29 2.35 30.70
N LYS A 83 -11.53 2.44 29.59
CA LYS A 83 -10.82 1.29 29.01
C LYS A 83 -9.33 1.52 29.10
N ILE A 84 -8.58 0.48 29.47
CA ILE A 84 -7.12 0.50 29.39
C ILE A 84 -6.70 -0.23 28.12
N CYS A 85 -6.01 0.48 27.24
CA CYS A 85 -5.33 -0.10 26.10
C CYS A 85 -3.84 -0.23 26.41
N ILE A 86 -3.33 -1.46 26.30
CA ILE A 86 -1.94 -1.83 26.49
C ILE A 86 -1.39 -2.20 25.12
N SER A 87 -0.60 -1.32 24.52
CA SER A 87 -0.05 -1.51 23.18
C SER A 87 1.41 -1.96 23.23
N TRP A 88 1.73 -2.99 22.45
CA TRP A 88 3.06 -3.57 22.29
C TRP A 88 3.46 -3.51 20.82
N SER A 89 4.35 -2.59 20.49
CA SER A 89 4.77 -2.35 19.11
C SER A 89 6.29 -2.40 18.97
N GLY A 90 6.75 -3.08 17.92
CA GLY A 90 8.14 -3.03 17.50
C GLY A 90 8.42 -1.74 16.74
N PHE A 91 9.53 -1.06 17.06
CA PHE A 91 10.04 0.03 16.24
C PHE A 91 11.53 -0.13 15.99
N ILE A 92 11.96 0.30 14.80
CA ILE A 92 13.38 0.35 14.44
C ILE A 92 13.87 1.74 14.85
N GLY A 93 14.65 1.80 15.93
CA GLY A 93 15.49 2.96 16.22
C GLY A 93 16.64 3.01 15.22
N GLY A 94 17.31 4.16 15.05
CA GLY A 94 18.51 4.23 14.20
C GLY A 94 19.52 3.10 14.49
N ILE A 95 20.42 2.83 13.53
CA ILE A 95 21.39 1.71 13.56
C ILE A 95 20.75 0.38 13.99
N GLU A 96 19.83 -0.15 13.16
CA GLU A 96 19.37 -1.56 13.14
C GLU A 96 19.06 -2.25 14.50
N GLN A 97 18.73 -1.49 15.55
CA GLN A 97 18.32 -2.05 16.83
C GLN A 97 16.80 -2.15 16.86
N GLU A 98 16.30 -3.38 17.01
CA GLU A 98 14.89 -3.64 17.26
C GLU A 98 14.55 -3.29 18.70
N PHE A 99 13.75 -2.24 18.88
CA PHE A 99 13.20 -1.87 20.17
C PHE A 99 11.73 -2.27 20.22
N LYS A 100 11.25 -2.65 21.40
CA LYS A 100 9.83 -2.87 21.68
C LYS A 100 9.34 -1.77 22.60
N LYS A 101 8.21 -1.17 22.25
CA LYS A 101 7.55 -0.12 23.02
C LYS A 101 6.31 -0.71 23.67
N LEU A 102 6.21 -0.53 24.98
CA LEU A 102 4.98 -0.74 25.73
C LEU A 102 4.35 0.63 26.00
N GLU A 103 3.10 0.80 25.61
CA GLU A 103 2.31 2.00 25.90
C GLU A 103 1.05 1.62 26.67
N LEU A 104 0.76 2.37 27.73
CA LEU A 104 -0.50 2.28 28.45
C LEU A 104 -1.27 3.57 28.19
N SER A 105 -2.52 3.43 27.74
CA SER A 105 -3.42 4.55 27.52
C SER A 105 -4.79 4.25 28.11
N SER A 106 -5.37 5.23 28.81
CA SER A 106 -6.77 5.19 29.21
C SER A 106 -7.58 5.90 28.13
N VAL A 107 -8.61 5.22 27.62
CA VAL A 107 -9.55 5.76 26.65
C VAL A 107 -10.90 5.83 27.32
N ASN A 108 -11.43 7.05 27.45
CA ASN A 108 -12.78 7.27 27.92
C ASN A 108 -13.72 7.06 26.72
N ASP A 109 -14.36 5.90 26.67
CA ASP A 109 -15.11 5.45 25.49
C ASP A 109 -16.59 5.32 25.81
N GLU A 110 -17.27 6.48 25.87
CA GLU A 110 -18.73 6.54 26.11
C GLU A 110 -19.55 5.98 24.93
N LYS A 111 -18.92 5.69 23.79
CA LYS A 111 -19.59 5.20 22.58
C LYS A 111 -19.49 3.70 22.49
N LYS A 112 -20.61 3.00 22.73
CA LYS A 112 -20.74 1.59 22.37
C LYS A 112 -21.18 1.44 20.91
N SER A 113 -20.39 0.73 20.12
CA SER A 113 -20.73 0.35 18.76
C SER A 113 -21.22 -1.10 18.71
N LEU A 114 -22.48 -1.24 18.29
CA LEU A 114 -23.20 -2.50 18.20
C LEU A 114 -23.50 -2.81 16.73
N VAL A 115 -23.24 -4.04 16.31
CA VAL A 115 -23.68 -4.56 15.01
C VAL A 115 -24.75 -5.61 15.29
N ILE A 116 -25.96 -5.41 14.79
CA ILE A 116 -27.03 -6.42 14.91
C ILE A 116 -27.11 -7.17 13.58
N SER A 117 -26.95 -8.48 13.62
CA SER A 117 -27.10 -9.34 12.44
C SER A 117 -27.90 -10.58 12.80
N GLU A 118 -28.99 -10.83 12.08
CA GLU A 118 -29.85 -12.02 12.27
C GLU A 118 -30.36 -12.21 13.72
N GLY A 119 -30.59 -11.10 14.43
CA GLY A 119 -31.03 -11.12 15.83
C GLY A 119 -29.90 -11.29 16.86
N ASN A 120 -28.65 -11.50 16.41
CA ASN A 120 -27.48 -11.53 17.28
C ASN A 120 -26.86 -10.13 17.42
N LEU A 121 -26.55 -9.76 18.66
CA LEU A 121 -25.89 -8.51 19.01
C LEU A 121 -24.38 -8.74 19.04
N LEU A 122 -23.66 -8.05 18.15
CA LEU A 122 -22.20 -8.11 18.02
C LEU A 122 -21.62 -6.82 18.58
N GLU A 123 -20.98 -6.91 19.74
CA GLU A 123 -20.35 -5.75 20.38
C GLU A 123 -18.94 -5.57 19.85
N LYS A 124 -18.68 -4.41 19.25
CA LYS A 124 -17.33 -4.00 18.83
C LYS A 124 -16.48 -3.48 19.99
N ASP A 125 -17.16 -3.10 21.06
CA ASP A 125 -16.58 -2.54 22.28
C ASP A 125 -16.76 -3.54 23.42
N PHE A 126 -15.98 -4.63 23.37
CA PHE A 126 -15.96 -5.66 24.39
C PHE A 126 -14.88 -5.38 25.44
N GLY A 127 -15.16 -5.66 26.71
CA GLY A 127 -14.18 -5.61 27.79
C GLY A 127 -13.73 -4.22 28.22
N ASN A 128 -13.01 -4.18 29.34
CA ASN A 128 -12.39 -2.98 29.90
C ASN A 128 -10.88 -2.92 29.64
N VAL A 129 -10.28 -4.03 29.18
CA VAL A 129 -8.85 -4.15 28.89
C VAL A 129 -8.64 -4.59 27.44
N VAL A 130 -7.73 -3.91 26.75
CA VAL A 130 -7.32 -4.25 25.38
C VAL A 130 -5.82 -4.51 25.35
N LEU A 131 -5.43 -5.72 25.00
CA LEU A 131 -4.05 -6.07 24.67
C LEU A 131 -3.85 -5.89 23.17
N GLU A 132 -3.10 -4.87 22.76
CA GLU A 132 -2.83 -4.55 21.37
C GLU A 132 -1.38 -4.91 21.02
N ILE A 133 -1.20 -5.62 19.91
CA ILE A 133 0.12 -6.01 19.40
C ILE A 133 0.19 -5.68 17.92
N GLU A 134 1.18 -4.88 17.57
CA GLU A 134 1.41 -4.47 16.19
C GLU A 134 2.76 -4.96 15.66
N ASP A 135 2.72 -5.60 14.48
CA ASP A 135 3.92 -5.95 13.72
C ASP A 135 3.84 -5.54 12.24
N LYS A 136 4.81 -6.02 11.45
CA LYS A 136 4.90 -5.73 10.01
C LYS A 136 3.63 -6.08 9.24
N ASN A 137 2.94 -7.17 9.58
CA ASN A 137 1.87 -7.79 8.80
C ASN A 137 0.50 -7.77 9.51
N TYR A 138 0.49 -7.69 10.84
CA TYR A 138 -0.69 -7.88 11.67
C TYR A 138 -0.86 -6.74 12.67
N LEU A 139 -2.12 -6.48 13.01
CA LEU A 139 -2.54 -5.81 14.21
C LEU A 139 -3.47 -6.77 14.92
N ILE A 140 -3.08 -7.18 16.12
CA ILE A 140 -3.80 -8.14 16.93
C ILE A 140 -4.31 -7.38 18.15
N ARG A 141 -5.61 -7.48 18.43
CA ARG A 141 -6.21 -6.94 19.64
C ARG A 141 -6.98 -8.02 20.35
N LEU A 142 -6.66 -8.23 21.62
CA LEU A 142 -7.44 -9.09 22.51
C LEU A 142 -8.17 -8.21 23.51
N PHE A 143 -9.49 -8.21 23.42
CA PHE A 143 -10.39 -7.49 24.30
C PHE A 143 -10.86 -8.43 25.42
N LEU A 144 -10.77 -7.95 26.66
CA LEU A 144 -10.99 -8.72 27.88
C LEU A 144 -11.74 -7.87 28.91
N ASP A 145 -12.58 -8.51 29.74
CA ASP A 145 -13.19 -7.85 30.89
C ASP A 145 -12.12 -7.57 31.95
N ASN A 146 -11.29 -8.58 32.27
CA ASN A 146 -10.17 -8.46 33.20
C ASN A 146 -8.87 -9.00 32.60
N LEU A 147 -7.72 -8.54 33.11
CA LEU A 147 -6.42 -9.02 32.63
C LEU A 147 -6.19 -10.52 32.90
N GLU A 148 -6.79 -11.06 33.96
CA GLU A 148 -6.70 -12.48 34.31
C GLU A 148 -7.31 -13.39 33.23
N ASP A 149 -8.32 -12.91 32.51
CA ASP A 149 -9.00 -13.64 31.43
C ASP A 149 -8.07 -13.92 30.24
N ALA A 150 -6.94 -13.20 30.15
CA ALA A 150 -5.92 -13.45 29.13
C ALA A 150 -5.30 -14.86 29.25
N GLY A 151 -5.47 -15.54 30.38
CA GLY A 151 -5.04 -16.93 30.59
C GLY A 151 -5.62 -17.90 29.55
N ILE A 152 -6.78 -17.59 28.96
CA ILE A 152 -7.42 -18.41 27.91
C ILE A 152 -6.51 -18.67 26.72
N VAL A 153 -5.61 -17.73 26.41
CA VAL A 153 -4.68 -17.79 25.28
C VAL A 153 -3.69 -18.95 25.42
N ASN A 154 -3.42 -19.42 26.64
CA ASN A 154 -2.55 -20.56 26.89
C ASN A 154 -3.20 -21.92 26.65
N SER A 155 -4.52 -21.97 26.44
CA SER A 155 -5.23 -23.22 26.20
C SER A 155 -4.96 -23.75 24.78
N THR A 156 -4.89 -25.07 24.64
CA THR A 156 -4.84 -25.73 23.32
C THR A 156 -6.10 -25.40 22.51
N GLU A 157 -7.24 -25.34 23.20
CA GLU A 157 -8.55 -25.01 22.63
C GLU A 157 -8.53 -23.65 21.91
N PHE A 158 -7.84 -22.65 22.47
CA PHE A 158 -7.73 -21.33 21.84
C PHE A 158 -7.07 -21.39 20.45
N ILE A 159 -5.99 -22.16 20.30
CA ILE A 159 -5.30 -22.31 19.00
C ILE A 159 -6.19 -23.07 18.02
N GLU A 160 -6.80 -24.17 18.46
CA GLU A 160 -7.70 -24.97 17.63
C GLU A 160 -8.85 -24.13 17.10
N LYS A 161 -9.42 -23.28 17.95
CA LYS A 161 -10.46 -22.33 17.58
C LYS A 161 -9.99 -21.29 16.58
N ILE A 162 -8.77 -20.74 16.71
CA ILE A 162 -8.19 -19.84 15.70
C ILE A 162 -8.03 -20.58 14.36
N PHE A 163 -7.60 -21.83 14.38
CA PHE A 163 -7.37 -22.62 13.17
C PHE A 163 -8.67 -22.99 12.46
N ALA A 164 -9.72 -23.28 13.23
CA ALA A 164 -11.06 -23.49 12.70
C ALA A 164 -11.63 -22.18 12.11
N ALA A 165 -11.50 -21.07 12.85
CA ALA A 165 -11.92 -19.74 12.39
C ALA A 165 -11.25 -19.33 11.07
N ASP A 166 -9.96 -19.61 10.90
CA ASP A 166 -9.22 -19.36 9.65
C ASP A 166 -9.83 -20.11 8.45
N GLY A 167 -10.38 -21.30 8.67
CA GLY A 167 -11.05 -22.11 7.65
C GLY A 167 -12.35 -21.48 7.14
N GLU A 168 -13.03 -20.69 7.96
CA GLU A 168 -14.30 -20.02 7.64
C GLU A 168 -14.10 -18.71 6.85
N ILE A 169 -12.87 -18.22 6.75
CA ILE A 169 -12.59 -16.94 6.09
C ILE A 169 -12.70 -17.10 4.57
N PRO A 170 -13.57 -16.33 3.89
CA PRO A 170 -13.77 -16.43 2.46
C PRO A 170 -12.55 -15.90 1.71
N LYS A 171 -11.82 -16.81 1.07
CA LYS A 171 -10.61 -16.50 0.30
C LYS A 171 -10.87 -15.76 -1.00
N ASN A 172 -12.12 -15.49 -1.40
CA ASN A 172 -12.41 -14.86 -2.70
C ASN A 172 -12.86 -13.39 -2.60
N ARG A 173 -12.98 -12.82 -1.41
CA ARG A 173 -13.45 -11.43 -1.24
C ARG A 173 -12.37 -10.39 -1.58
N LYS A 174 -12.80 -9.20 -2.00
CA LYS A 174 -11.92 -8.04 -2.26
C LYS A 174 -11.42 -7.45 -0.94
N LYS A 175 -12.32 -7.29 0.02
CA LYS A 175 -12.05 -6.92 1.41
C LYS A 175 -12.73 -7.93 2.33
N VAL A 176 -12.02 -8.39 3.35
CA VAL A 176 -12.60 -9.27 4.35
C VAL A 176 -12.78 -8.48 5.64
N ASN A 177 -14.01 -8.10 5.95
CA ASN A 177 -14.36 -7.59 7.27
C ASN A 177 -15.49 -8.44 7.82
N GLY A 178 -15.21 -9.20 8.90
CA GLY A 178 -16.17 -10.18 9.37
C GLY A 178 -16.07 -10.51 10.85
N TRP A 179 -17.14 -11.11 11.32
CA TRP A 179 -17.33 -11.63 12.66
C TRP A 179 -17.49 -13.14 12.59
N LEU A 180 -16.81 -13.84 13.46
CA LEU A 180 -16.91 -15.28 13.66
C LEU A 180 -17.35 -15.49 15.11
N ILE A 181 -18.55 -16.05 15.30
CA ILE A 181 -19.09 -16.35 16.63
C ILE A 181 -19.22 -17.85 16.76
N GLU A 182 -18.60 -18.40 17.78
CA GLU A 182 -18.75 -19.81 18.10
C GLU A 182 -20.21 -20.14 18.44
N ASN A 183 -20.73 -21.22 17.86
CA ASN A 183 -22.05 -21.73 18.14
C ASN A 183 -21.97 -22.92 19.10
N GLN A 184 -23.12 -23.37 19.61
CA GLN A 184 -23.20 -24.49 20.57
C GLN A 184 -22.66 -25.82 20.05
N SER A 185 -22.42 -25.95 18.74
CA SER A 185 -21.84 -27.14 18.11
C SER A 185 -20.31 -27.07 17.95
N GLY A 186 -19.67 -25.99 18.41
CA GLY A 186 -18.22 -25.76 18.22
C GLY A 186 -17.84 -25.32 16.81
N SER A 187 -18.83 -24.98 15.96
CA SER A 187 -18.63 -24.37 14.65
C SER A 187 -18.83 -22.85 14.73
N TYR A 188 -18.57 -22.11 13.65
CA TYR A 188 -18.75 -20.65 13.64
C TYR A 188 -19.94 -20.19 12.80
N ASN A 189 -20.73 -19.29 13.37
CA ASN A 189 -21.61 -18.43 12.59
C ASN A 189 -20.77 -17.26 12.06
N SER A 190 -20.66 -17.14 10.73
CA SER A 190 -19.79 -16.19 10.07
C SER A 190 -20.57 -15.03 9.42
N TYR A 191 -20.36 -13.83 9.95
CA TYR A 191 -21.03 -12.61 9.50
C TYR A 191 -20.01 -11.69 8.85
N PHE A 192 -19.93 -11.73 7.53
CA PHE A 192 -19.08 -10.82 6.78
C PHE A 192 -19.91 -9.63 6.34
N LEU A 193 -19.43 -8.42 6.63
CA LEU A 193 -20.06 -7.21 6.14
C LEU A 193 -20.16 -7.29 4.61
N ASN A 194 -21.38 -7.29 4.10
CA ASN A 194 -21.61 -7.14 2.67
C ASN A 194 -21.03 -5.80 2.26
N GLU A 195 -20.16 -5.83 1.26
CA GLU A 195 -19.62 -4.62 0.67
C GLU A 195 -20.82 -3.84 0.06
N ILE A 196 -21.41 -2.90 0.81
CA ILE A 196 -21.73 -1.62 0.18
C ILE A 196 -20.34 -1.02 0.06
N PRO A 197 -19.68 -1.07 -1.11
CA PRO A 197 -18.30 -0.62 -1.20
C PRO A 197 -18.30 0.83 -0.71
N PRO A 198 -17.58 1.19 0.37
CA PRO A 198 -17.36 2.60 0.63
C PRO A 198 -16.52 3.05 -0.55
N LEU A 199 -17.18 3.69 -1.54
CA LEU A 199 -16.70 4.07 -2.87
C LEU A 199 -15.54 3.22 -3.40
N THR A 200 -15.77 2.42 -4.44
CA THR A 200 -14.64 1.98 -5.26
C THR A 200 -13.82 3.22 -5.60
N LEU A 201 -12.61 3.35 -5.04
CA LEU A 201 -11.69 4.43 -5.40
C LEU A 201 -11.19 4.28 -6.84
N ASP A 202 -11.73 3.31 -7.59
CA ASP A 202 -11.54 3.18 -9.01
C ASP A 202 -11.92 4.51 -9.68
N MET A 203 -11.00 5.06 -10.46
CA MET A 203 -11.13 6.40 -11.00
C MET A 203 -10.54 6.49 -12.41
N ILE A 204 -11.10 7.42 -13.19
CA ILE A 204 -10.49 7.89 -14.43
C ILE A 204 -9.62 9.08 -14.06
N GLU A 205 -8.36 9.03 -14.47
CA GLU A 205 -7.36 10.06 -14.25
C GLU A 205 -7.15 10.84 -15.55
N LEU A 206 -7.28 12.16 -15.46
CA LEU A 206 -6.98 13.08 -16.55
C LEU A 206 -5.92 14.03 -16.03
N ASN A 207 -4.70 13.93 -16.57
CA ASN A 207 -3.64 14.88 -16.21
C ASN A 207 -3.14 15.60 -17.45
N ALA A 208 -2.75 16.84 -17.25
CA ALA A 208 -1.89 17.56 -18.17
C ALA A 208 -0.62 17.98 -17.42
N GLY A 209 0.49 18.11 -18.13
CA GLY A 209 1.73 18.46 -17.48
C GLY A 209 2.78 19.00 -18.42
N VAL A 210 3.83 19.52 -17.83
CA VAL A 210 5.04 19.96 -18.52
C VAL A 210 6.21 19.10 -18.09
N GLY A 211 7.17 18.91 -18.99
CA GLY A 211 8.37 18.15 -18.73
C GLY A 211 9.62 18.87 -19.21
N ALA A 212 10.73 18.55 -18.57
CA ALA A 212 12.06 18.96 -18.97
C ALA A 212 12.94 17.72 -18.96
N GLY A 213 13.66 17.47 -20.06
CA GLY A 213 14.47 16.28 -20.20
C GLY A 213 15.76 16.50 -20.97
N TRP A 214 16.76 15.69 -20.65
CA TRP A 214 18.01 15.60 -21.37
C TRP A 214 17.97 14.40 -22.30
N ILE A 215 17.94 14.62 -23.61
CA ILE A 215 17.78 13.59 -24.66
C ILE A 215 18.74 13.89 -25.79
N HIS A 216 19.43 12.88 -26.33
CA HIS A 216 20.43 13.07 -27.41
C HIS A 216 21.47 14.16 -27.08
N ASN A 217 21.84 14.31 -25.80
CA ASN A 217 22.71 15.37 -25.30
C ASN A 217 22.17 16.81 -25.48
N GLN A 218 20.86 16.97 -25.54
CA GLN A 218 20.18 18.26 -25.65
C GLN A 218 19.06 18.37 -24.63
N PHE A 219 18.78 19.59 -24.21
CA PHE A 219 17.67 19.89 -23.30
C PHE A 219 16.39 20.10 -24.10
N ILE A 220 15.38 19.29 -23.82
CA ILE A 220 14.10 19.25 -24.52
C ILE A 220 12.99 19.45 -23.52
N SER A 221 12.06 20.35 -23.84
CA SER A 221 10.85 20.54 -23.05
C SER A 221 9.72 19.67 -23.60
N SER A 222 8.74 19.35 -22.77
CA SER A 222 7.54 18.64 -23.23
C SER A 222 6.25 19.17 -22.63
N PHE A 223 5.17 18.96 -23.37
CA PHE A 223 3.81 18.97 -22.86
C PHE A 223 3.27 17.55 -22.91
N ASN A 224 2.64 17.11 -21.83
CA ASN A 224 2.11 15.76 -21.72
C ASN A 224 0.63 15.80 -21.35
N PHE A 225 -0.14 14.92 -21.99
CA PHE A 225 -1.53 14.65 -21.69
C PHE A 225 -1.67 13.18 -21.37
N ARG A 226 -2.26 12.85 -20.23
CA ARG A 226 -2.44 11.49 -19.75
C ARG A 226 -3.92 11.20 -19.53
N LEU A 227 -4.37 10.08 -20.08
CA LEU A 227 -5.62 9.42 -19.70
C LEU A 227 -5.27 8.13 -18.97
N GLY A 228 -5.66 8.01 -17.72
CA GLY A 228 -5.40 6.86 -16.86
C GLY A 228 -6.68 6.22 -16.33
N PHE A 229 -6.60 4.92 -16.06
CA PHE A 229 -7.61 4.16 -15.32
C PHE A 229 -6.93 3.59 -14.08
N ALA A 230 -7.30 4.10 -12.91
CA ALA A 230 -6.75 3.67 -11.64
C ALA A 230 -7.73 2.72 -10.94
N PHE A 231 -7.20 1.64 -10.39
CA PHE A 231 -7.96 0.60 -9.72
C PHE A 231 -7.47 0.40 -8.28
N ALA A 232 -8.42 0.38 -7.36
CA ALA A 232 -8.19 0.22 -5.95
C ALA A 232 -8.24 -1.25 -5.53
N LYS A 233 -7.38 -1.60 -4.57
CA LYS A 233 -7.46 -2.85 -3.82
C LYS A 233 -7.50 -2.49 -2.34
N LYS A 234 -8.56 -2.90 -1.65
CA LYS A 234 -8.74 -2.73 -0.20
C LYS A 234 -8.65 -1.27 0.28
N GLY A 235 -9.25 -0.35 -0.47
CA GLY A 235 -9.29 1.07 -0.10
C GLY A 235 -8.02 1.85 -0.44
N ILE A 236 -7.07 1.26 -1.18
CA ILE A 236 -5.87 1.95 -1.67
C ILE A 236 -5.78 1.77 -3.20
N LEU A 237 -5.52 2.84 -3.94
CA LEU A 237 -5.19 2.77 -5.36
C LEU A 237 -3.90 1.96 -5.56
N LYS A 238 -3.98 0.87 -6.33
CA LYS A 238 -2.87 -0.07 -6.51
C LYS A 238 -2.35 -0.18 -7.93
N ASN A 239 -3.24 -0.06 -8.91
CA ASN A 239 -2.90 -0.28 -10.31
C ASN A 239 -3.38 0.90 -11.13
N LYS A 240 -2.57 1.34 -12.10
CA LYS A 240 -2.94 2.34 -13.09
C LYS A 240 -2.56 1.84 -14.47
N TYR A 241 -3.48 1.90 -15.41
CA TYR A 241 -3.22 1.69 -16.82
C TYR A 241 -3.44 3.02 -17.52
N PHE A 242 -2.53 3.44 -18.39
CA PHE A 242 -2.61 4.77 -18.96
C PHE A 242 -2.15 4.83 -20.41
N THR A 243 -2.63 5.87 -21.08
CA THR A 243 -2.14 6.33 -22.37
C THR A 243 -1.64 7.77 -22.22
N ASP A 244 -0.42 8.01 -22.70
CA ASP A 244 0.24 9.31 -22.67
C ASP A 244 0.44 9.83 -24.08
N TYR A 245 0.01 11.07 -24.36
CA TYR A 245 0.45 11.82 -25.53
C TYR A 245 1.44 12.89 -25.09
N GLU A 246 2.67 12.81 -25.60
CA GLU A 246 3.75 13.73 -25.27
C GLU A 246 4.20 14.49 -26.50
N ILE A 247 4.15 15.82 -26.43
CA ILE A 247 4.69 16.74 -27.43
C ILE A 247 6.03 17.25 -26.91
N LEU A 248 7.08 17.04 -27.68
CA LEU A 248 8.45 17.45 -27.40
C LEU A 248 8.78 18.70 -28.22
N TYR A 249 9.38 19.68 -27.57
CA TYR A 249 9.83 20.91 -28.19
C TYR A 249 11.32 21.15 -27.92
N ASP A 250 12.08 21.32 -29.00
CA ASP A 250 13.47 21.73 -28.97
C ASP A 250 13.55 23.26 -28.98
N PHE A 251 14.05 23.87 -27.91
CA PHE A 251 14.26 25.32 -27.87
C PHE A 251 15.60 25.74 -28.48
N MET A 252 16.57 24.82 -28.61
CA MET A 252 17.94 25.15 -29.02
C MET A 252 18.06 25.34 -30.53
N GLN A 253 17.31 24.57 -31.33
CA GLN A 253 17.30 24.73 -32.78
C GLN A 253 16.33 25.83 -33.25
N ALA A 254 15.29 26.14 -32.45
CA ALA A 254 14.29 27.16 -32.77
C ALA A 254 14.86 28.57 -32.90
N HIS A 255 16.02 28.84 -32.29
CA HIS A 255 16.74 30.12 -32.45
C HIS A 255 17.48 30.24 -33.80
N LEU A 256 17.74 29.13 -34.49
CA LEU A 256 18.47 29.08 -35.75
C LEU A 256 17.53 29.05 -36.97
N ASN A 257 16.33 28.51 -36.82
CA ASN A 257 15.31 28.45 -37.86
C ASN A 257 14.17 29.44 -37.57
N SER A 258 13.84 30.29 -38.55
CA SER A 258 12.83 31.36 -38.44
C SER A 258 11.36 30.88 -38.36
N GLY A 259 11.10 29.66 -37.90
CA GLY A 259 9.76 29.10 -37.80
C GLY A 259 9.59 28.15 -36.61
N PHE A 260 8.40 28.18 -36.00
CA PHE A 260 7.95 27.33 -34.88
C PHE A 260 7.75 25.84 -35.28
N LYS A 261 8.70 25.20 -35.98
CA LYS A 261 8.55 23.84 -36.57
C LYS A 261 9.49 22.81 -35.93
N GLU A 262 9.44 22.68 -34.61
CA GLU A 262 10.36 21.81 -33.87
C GLU A 262 9.64 20.87 -32.90
N PHE A 263 8.45 20.41 -33.30
CA PHE A 263 7.64 19.51 -32.49
C PHE A 263 7.83 18.04 -32.91
N ASN A 264 7.87 17.17 -31.91
CA ASN A 264 7.76 15.72 -32.08
C ASN A 264 6.76 15.15 -31.10
N GLY A 265 5.87 14.27 -31.56
CA GLY A 265 4.80 13.70 -30.75
C GLY A 265 4.99 12.20 -30.53
N PHE A 266 4.96 11.76 -29.29
CA PHE A 266 4.93 10.34 -28.91
C PHE A 266 3.58 9.98 -28.31
N LEU A 267 3.01 8.87 -28.78
CA LEU A 267 1.89 8.21 -28.11
C LEU A 267 2.44 6.99 -27.36
N SER A 268 2.15 6.89 -26.07
CA SER A 268 2.63 5.80 -25.21
C SER A 268 1.49 5.12 -24.49
N VAL A 269 1.65 3.82 -24.24
CA VAL A 269 0.79 3.05 -23.32
C VAL A 269 1.65 2.54 -22.18
N GLY A 270 1.09 2.48 -20.98
CA GLY A 270 1.86 2.08 -19.80
C GLY A 270 1.02 1.56 -18.64
N TYR A 271 1.77 1.08 -17.65
CA TYR A 271 1.26 0.53 -16.41
C TYR A 271 2.07 1.05 -15.23
N GLU A 272 1.40 1.44 -14.16
CA GLU A 272 1.97 1.89 -12.89
C GLU A 272 1.37 1.08 -11.73
N LYS A 273 2.21 0.75 -10.76
CA LYS A 273 1.85 0.02 -9.53
C LYS A 273 2.26 0.80 -8.29
N ASN A 274 1.32 0.91 -7.34
CA ASN A 274 1.57 1.50 -6.03
C ASN A 274 2.03 0.44 -5.03
N PHE A 275 3.26 0.56 -4.55
CA PHE A 275 3.82 -0.34 -3.54
C PHE A 275 3.53 0.09 -2.10
N SER A 276 3.02 1.30 -1.88
CA SER A 276 2.70 1.83 -0.55
C SER A 276 1.46 1.16 0.08
N LEU A 277 1.47 0.98 1.39
CA LEU A 277 0.33 0.55 2.21
C LEU A 277 -0.36 1.73 2.92
N ASP A 278 0.11 2.95 2.68
CA ASP A 278 -0.43 4.21 3.18
C ASP A 278 -1.12 4.95 2.03
N PRO A 279 -2.44 5.22 2.10
CA PRO A 279 -3.15 5.96 1.06
C PRO A 279 -2.63 7.41 0.91
N ASN A 280 -1.98 7.98 1.94
CA ASN A 280 -1.48 9.35 1.94
C ASN A 280 -0.03 9.47 1.46
N LYS A 281 0.70 8.36 1.35
CA LYS A 281 2.11 8.34 0.91
C LYS A 281 2.31 7.40 -0.27
N PRO A 282 1.64 7.67 -1.41
CA PRO A 282 1.69 6.78 -2.55
C PRO A 282 3.12 6.60 -3.09
N SER A 283 3.45 5.38 -3.48
CA SER A 283 4.77 5.00 -3.99
C SER A 283 4.60 4.29 -5.33
N TRP A 284 4.43 5.09 -6.39
CA TRP A 284 4.11 4.62 -7.74
C TRP A 284 5.36 4.40 -8.59
N TYR A 285 5.40 3.22 -9.20
CA TYR A 285 6.42 2.82 -10.17
C TYR A 285 5.74 2.28 -11.41
N GLY A 286 6.23 2.65 -12.58
CA GLY A 286 5.65 2.19 -13.82
C GLY A 286 6.62 2.02 -14.96
N ILE A 287 6.09 1.48 -16.05
CA ILE A 287 6.77 1.33 -17.32
C ILE A 287 5.80 1.71 -18.44
N SER A 288 6.33 2.33 -19.50
CA SER A 288 5.56 2.59 -20.72
C SER A 288 6.38 2.32 -21.96
N VAL A 289 5.68 1.98 -23.04
CA VAL A 289 6.22 1.90 -24.40
C VAL A 289 5.48 2.91 -25.25
N GLY A 290 6.22 3.68 -26.03
CA GLY A 290 5.68 4.70 -26.93
C GLY A 290 6.26 4.63 -28.32
N TYR A 291 5.53 5.23 -29.25
CA TYR A 291 5.88 5.31 -30.66
C TYR A 291 5.77 6.76 -31.14
N LEU A 292 6.71 7.16 -31.99
CA LEU A 292 6.74 8.47 -32.62
C LEU A 292 5.59 8.56 -33.64
N VAL A 293 4.51 9.25 -33.27
CA VAL A 293 3.31 9.42 -34.10
C VAL A 293 3.32 10.72 -34.91
N PHE A 294 4.12 11.70 -34.48
CA PHE A 294 4.23 13.00 -35.13
C PHE A 294 5.70 13.44 -35.14
N ARG A 295 6.17 13.95 -36.27
CA ARG A 295 7.58 14.33 -36.47
C ARG A 295 7.66 15.50 -37.44
N GLU A 296 8.12 16.65 -36.98
CA GLU A 296 8.36 17.82 -37.84
C GLU A 296 9.84 18.03 -38.19
N ASN A 297 10.77 17.48 -37.42
CA ASN A 297 12.20 17.68 -37.61
C ASN A 297 12.98 16.35 -37.59
N GLU A 298 14.31 16.44 -37.69
CA GLU A 298 15.20 15.27 -37.73
C GLU A 298 15.76 14.88 -36.36
N PHE A 299 15.26 15.45 -35.26
CA PHE A 299 15.72 15.13 -33.91
C PHE A 299 15.48 13.66 -33.53
N PHE A 300 14.41 13.06 -34.06
CA PHE A 300 14.19 11.62 -34.01
C PHE A 300 14.17 11.04 -35.42
N GLU A 301 14.57 9.78 -35.53
CA GLU A 301 14.44 9.01 -36.76
C GLU A 301 13.00 8.54 -36.98
N LYS A 302 12.65 8.23 -38.22
CA LYS A 302 11.39 7.54 -38.51
C LYS A 302 11.33 6.21 -37.77
N ASN A 303 10.13 5.79 -37.37
CA ASN A 303 9.90 4.56 -36.60
C ASN A 303 10.66 4.50 -35.27
N THR A 304 10.85 5.65 -34.62
CA THR A 304 11.42 5.68 -33.27
C THR A 304 10.38 5.23 -32.24
N PHE A 305 10.81 4.29 -31.40
CA PHE A 305 10.14 3.84 -30.20
C PHE A 305 10.80 4.44 -28.97
N LYS A 306 10.03 4.55 -27.89
CA LYS A 306 10.47 5.01 -26.58
C LYS A 306 10.07 3.98 -25.53
N ILE A 307 10.98 3.60 -24.65
CA ILE A 307 10.65 2.90 -23.39
C ILE A 307 10.97 3.86 -22.25
N ALA A 308 10.05 3.99 -21.29
CA ALA A 308 10.26 4.82 -20.11
C ALA A 308 9.91 4.07 -18.84
N VAL A 309 10.68 4.27 -17.78
CA VAL A 309 10.31 3.92 -16.41
C VAL A 309 9.78 5.17 -15.73
N HIS A 310 8.76 5.03 -14.89
CA HIS A 310 8.12 6.12 -14.18
C HIS A 310 8.35 5.90 -12.70
N LYS A 311 8.88 6.91 -12.01
CA LYS A 311 8.91 6.94 -10.54
C LYS A 311 8.25 8.22 -10.07
N GLN A 312 7.12 8.09 -9.40
CA GLN A 312 6.48 9.24 -8.78
C GLN A 312 7.27 9.65 -7.52
N ILE A 313 7.73 10.89 -7.50
CA ILE A 313 8.48 11.46 -6.36
C ILE A 313 7.49 12.05 -5.35
N ASN A 314 6.42 12.68 -5.85
CA ASN A 314 5.29 13.18 -5.06
C ASN A 314 4.05 13.30 -5.97
N ASN A 315 2.94 13.84 -5.45
CA ASN A 315 1.67 13.91 -6.19
C ASN A 315 1.74 14.62 -7.55
N SER A 316 2.73 15.48 -7.79
CA SER A 316 2.86 16.25 -9.03
C SER A 316 4.13 15.93 -9.83
N ILE A 317 5.17 15.40 -9.20
CA ILE A 317 6.49 15.23 -9.82
C ILE A 317 6.77 13.76 -10.12
N THR A 318 7.11 13.47 -11.37
CA THR A 318 7.51 12.13 -11.84
C THR A 318 8.88 12.20 -12.51
N LEU A 319 9.78 11.30 -12.11
CA LEU A 319 11.05 11.07 -12.77
C LEU A 319 10.88 9.97 -13.82
N LYS A 320 11.36 10.23 -15.04
CA LYS A 320 11.24 9.34 -16.20
C LYS A 320 12.59 9.11 -16.87
N PRO A 321 13.34 8.06 -16.49
CA PRO A 321 14.42 7.54 -17.32
C PRO A 321 13.82 6.94 -18.59
N GLU A 322 14.34 7.33 -19.76
CA GLU A 322 13.80 6.95 -21.06
C GLU A 322 14.92 6.37 -21.96
N ILE A 323 14.55 5.49 -22.88
CA ILE A 323 15.42 5.01 -23.95
C ILE A 323 14.65 5.14 -25.26
N TYR A 324 15.22 5.86 -26.20
CA TYR A 324 14.74 6.02 -27.56
C TYR A 324 15.52 5.09 -28.48
N PHE A 325 14.84 4.44 -29.42
CA PHE A 325 15.50 3.58 -30.38
C PHE A 325 14.65 3.42 -31.64
N ASN A 326 15.30 3.17 -32.78
CA ASN A 326 14.67 2.73 -34.00
C ASN A 326 15.29 1.39 -34.45
N ASP A 327 14.70 0.79 -35.49
CA ASP A 327 15.22 -0.40 -36.18
C ASP A 327 15.62 -1.56 -35.24
N PHE A 328 14.76 -1.87 -34.25
CA PHE A 328 14.99 -2.91 -33.23
C PHE A 328 16.28 -2.69 -32.42
N PHE A 329 16.36 -1.58 -31.68
CA PHE A 329 17.44 -1.23 -30.74
C PHE A 329 18.81 -0.90 -31.34
N LYS A 330 18.92 -0.72 -32.67
CA LYS A 330 20.20 -0.39 -33.30
C LYS A 330 20.73 0.98 -32.89
N ASN A 331 19.87 2.00 -32.84
CA ASN A 331 20.25 3.37 -32.45
C ASN A 331 19.64 3.75 -31.10
N GLY A 332 19.98 3.00 -30.06
CA GLY A 332 19.55 3.30 -28.69
C GLY A 332 20.23 4.56 -28.13
N SER A 333 19.41 5.54 -27.76
CA SER A 333 19.79 6.76 -27.07
C SER A 333 19.07 6.89 -25.72
N PRO A 334 19.80 7.10 -24.61
CA PRO A 334 19.18 7.34 -23.33
C PRO A 334 18.65 8.77 -23.22
N GLY A 335 17.64 8.92 -22.37
CA GLY A 335 17.13 10.19 -21.90
C GLY A 335 16.79 10.14 -20.42
N LEU A 336 16.74 11.31 -19.79
CA LEU A 336 16.19 11.47 -18.45
C LEU A 336 15.28 12.69 -18.44
N ARG A 337 14.06 12.51 -17.95
CA ARG A 337 13.05 13.56 -17.89
C ARG A 337 12.48 13.69 -16.49
N ILE A 338 12.21 14.93 -16.11
CA ILE A 338 11.37 15.26 -14.97
C ILE A 338 10.08 15.84 -15.52
N GLN A 339 8.95 15.31 -15.05
CA GLN A 339 7.62 15.74 -15.43
C GLN A 339 6.92 16.32 -14.22
N VAL A 340 6.25 17.46 -14.41
CA VAL A 340 5.33 18.07 -13.45
C VAL A 340 3.93 18.02 -14.03
N ALA A 341 3.03 17.29 -13.38
CA ALA A 341 1.63 17.14 -13.76
C ALA A 341 0.72 17.94 -12.82
N PHE A 342 -0.40 18.41 -13.36
CA PHE A 342 -1.42 19.21 -12.68
C PHE A 342 -2.79 18.52 -12.79
#